data_AF-A0A4R6LCB6-F1
#
_entry.id   AF-A0A4R6LCB6-F1
#
_cell.length_a   1.000
_cell.length_b   1.000
_cell.length_c   1.000
_cell.angle_alpha   90.00
_cell.angle_beta   90.00
_cell.angle_gamma   90.00
#
_symmetry.space_group_name_H-M   'P 1'
#
loop_
_entity.id
_entity.type
_entity.pdbx_description
1 polymer ?
#
loop_
_entity_poly.entity_id
_entity_poly.type
_entity_poly.pdbx_seq_one_letter_code
_entity_poly.pdbx_strand_id
1 'polypeptide(L)'
;MLHFKKTLFSVVFLFLIVAANAQNESYSSPVKHDSADTTFVNLKDYSNDFIYDMKYATEDNFLKAKVYDCAECLLRLKTVKALVTANKDFIKKGYKIKLYDCYRPVSIQKKMFEIVPNPVYVADPKKGSIHNRGGAVDISIVDTNGKEVDMGTPFDFFGIQAGHNYTKLSNEVLSNRKFLKKVMIKNGFNSFDSEWWHYNLKTALKDKVSNQKWNCD
;
A
#
# COMPACT_ATOMS: atom_id res chain seq x y z
N MET A 1 -91.13 -15.88 -8.30
CA MET A 1 -90.45 -16.67 -7.26
C MET A 1 -89.27 -17.38 -7.90
N LEU A 2 -88.06 -16.80 -7.86
CA LEU A 2 -86.80 -17.51 -8.10
C LEU A 2 -85.65 -16.65 -7.56
N HIS A 3 -84.88 -17.22 -6.63
CA HIS A 3 -83.88 -16.54 -5.80
C HIS A 3 -82.60 -16.19 -6.57
N PHE A 4 -82.16 -14.94 -6.43
CA PHE A 4 -80.82 -14.46 -6.77
C PHE A 4 -79.81 -14.99 -5.73
N LYS A 5 -78.96 -15.97 -6.10
CA LYS A 5 -77.79 -16.32 -5.28
C LYS A 5 -76.64 -15.37 -5.62
N LYS A 6 -76.31 -14.50 -4.66
CA LYS A 6 -75.10 -13.67 -4.68
C LYS A 6 -73.90 -14.57 -4.40
N THR A 7 -73.08 -14.85 -5.41
CA THR A 7 -71.79 -15.52 -5.23
C THR A 7 -70.76 -14.47 -4.83
N LEU A 8 -70.34 -14.51 -3.57
CA LEU A 8 -69.31 -13.65 -3.01
C LEU A 8 -67.94 -14.14 -3.51
N PHE A 9 -67.31 -13.43 -4.45
CA PHE A 9 -65.92 -13.67 -4.83
C PHE A 9 -65.01 -13.04 -3.76
N SER A 10 -64.52 -13.85 -2.81
CA SER A 10 -63.42 -13.46 -1.94
C SER A 10 -62.13 -13.46 -2.74
N VAL A 11 -61.61 -12.28 -3.04
CA VAL A 11 -60.24 -12.11 -3.53
C VAL A 11 -59.30 -12.29 -2.34
N VAL A 12 -58.69 -13.47 -2.23
CA VAL A 12 -57.61 -13.71 -1.26
C VAL A 12 -56.35 -13.07 -1.82
N PHE A 13 -55.98 -11.90 -1.31
CA PHE A 13 -54.68 -11.28 -1.56
C PHE A 13 -53.63 -12.09 -0.80
N LEU A 14 -52.94 -12.99 -1.50
CA LEU A 14 -51.79 -13.72 -0.95
C LEU A 14 -50.61 -12.76 -0.86
N PHE A 15 -50.39 -12.15 0.32
CA PHE A 15 -49.17 -11.42 0.60
C PHE A 15 -48.00 -12.42 0.68
N LEU A 16 -47.26 -12.54 -0.43
CA LEU A 16 -45.93 -13.14 -0.42
C LEU A 16 -44.99 -12.22 0.36
N ILE A 17 -44.77 -12.55 1.63
CA ILE A 17 -43.69 -11.96 2.43
C ILE A 17 -42.39 -12.51 1.84
N VAL A 18 -41.79 -11.76 0.92
CA VAL A 18 -40.40 -11.98 0.55
C VAL A 18 -39.57 -11.54 1.75
N ALA A 19 -39.11 -12.51 2.54
CA ALA A 19 -38.11 -12.25 3.57
C ALA A 19 -36.84 -11.76 2.85
N ALA A 20 -36.62 -10.44 2.88
CA ALA A 20 -35.38 -9.84 2.46
C ALA A 20 -34.30 -10.34 3.43
N ASN A 21 -33.49 -11.30 2.97
CA ASN A 21 -32.22 -11.62 3.62
C ASN A 21 -31.33 -10.40 3.46
N ALA A 22 -31.41 -9.46 4.40
CA ALA A 22 -30.40 -8.43 4.56
C ALA A 22 -29.07 -9.17 4.83
N GLN A 23 -28.21 -9.22 3.81
CA GLN A 23 -26.84 -9.66 3.98
C GLN A 23 -26.22 -8.70 5.00
N ASN A 24 -25.99 -9.20 6.20
CA ASN A 24 -25.31 -8.49 7.25
C ASN A 24 -23.84 -8.39 6.81
N GLU A 25 -23.52 -7.38 6.01
CA GLU A 25 -22.13 -7.01 5.75
C GLU A 25 -21.55 -6.60 7.11
N SER A 26 -20.79 -7.53 7.69
CA SER A 26 -19.91 -7.27 8.81
C SER A 26 -18.86 -6.26 8.35
N TYR A 27 -19.20 -4.97 8.42
CA TYR A 27 -18.20 -3.92 8.45
C TYR A 27 -17.43 -4.08 9.76
N SER A 28 -16.34 -4.84 9.69
CA SER A 28 -15.31 -4.87 10.71
C SER A 28 -14.91 -3.42 11.01
N SER A 29 -15.37 -2.91 12.16
CA SER A 29 -14.85 -1.64 12.68
C SER A 29 -13.34 -1.79 12.87
N PRO A 30 -12.52 -0.79 12.49
CA PRO A 30 -11.08 -0.90 12.67
C PRO A 30 -10.81 -1.06 14.17
N VAL A 31 -10.09 -2.13 14.52
CA VAL A 31 -9.63 -2.37 15.89
C VAL A 31 -8.80 -1.16 16.31
N LYS A 32 -9.31 -0.36 17.25
CA LYS A 32 -8.53 0.71 17.89
C LYS A 32 -7.49 0.05 18.80
N HIS A 33 -6.35 -0.29 18.22
CA HIS A 33 -5.15 -0.55 19.02
C HIS A 33 -4.61 0.80 19.53
N ASP A 34 -4.70 1.05 20.84
CA ASP A 34 -3.96 2.11 21.57
C ASP A 34 -2.46 1.78 21.63
N SER A 35 -1.90 1.34 20.51
CA SER A 35 -0.48 1.11 20.35
C SER A 35 0.24 2.43 20.15
N ALA A 36 1.45 2.53 20.68
CA ALA A 36 2.30 3.69 20.45
C ALA A 36 2.49 3.91 18.94
N ASP A 37 2.58 5.17 18.51
CA ASP A 37 2.81 5.52 17.11
C ASP A 37 4.10 4.91 16.55
N THR A 38 5.03 4.51 17.43
CA THR A 38 6.27 3.83 17.07
C THR A 38 6.15 2.30 17.05
N THR A 39 5.03 1.69 17.42
CA THR A 39 4.88 0.23 17.33
C THR A 39 4.92 -0.22 15.87
N PHE A 40 5.63 -1.32 15.58
CA PHE A 40 5.56 -1.96 14.27
C PHE A 40 4.27 -2.76 14.16
N VAL A 41 3.52 -2.51 13.09
CA VAL A 41 2.27 -3.18 12.79
C VAL A 41 2.23 -3.55 11.32
N ASN A 42 1.41 -4.53 10.96
CA ASN A 42 1.23 -4.94 9.58
C ASN A 42 0.16 -4.06 8.91
N LEU A 43 0.44 -3.57 7.70
CA LEU A 43 -0.51 -2.72 6.96
C LEU A 43 -1.84 -3.43 6.67
N LYS A 44 -1.82 -4.74 6.42
CA LYS A 44 -3.02 -5.52 6.07
C LYS A 44 -4.07 -5.55 7.19
N ASP A 45 -3.64 -5.38 8.44
CA ASP A 45 -4.53 -5.33 9.60
C ASP A 45 -5.36 -4.02 9.66
N TYR A 46 -4.98 -3.01 8.85
CA TYR A 46 -5.61 -1.69 8.85
C TYR A 46 -6.36 -1.38 7.55
N SER A 47 -6.04 -2.06 6.44
CA SER A 47 -6.72 -1.88 5.16
C SER A 47 -6.39 -2.99 4.17
N ASN A 48 -7.44 -3.49 3.51
CA ASN A 48 -7.34 -4.45 2.40
C ASN A 48 -7.29 -3.77 1.01
N ASP A 49 -7.14 -2.44 0.95
CA ASP A 49 -7.19 -1.67 -0.31
C ASP A 49 -5.82 -1.44 -0.96
N PHE A 50 -4.83 -2.25 -0.59
CA PHE A 50 -3.47 -2.17 -1.11
C PHE A 50 -3.18 -3.38 -2.01
N ILE A 51 -2.36 -3.16 -3.04
CA ILE A 51 -1.78 -4.24 -3.82
C ILE A 51 -0.37 -4.51 -3.29
N TYR A 52 -0.05 -5.78 -3.05
CA TYR A 52 1.24 -6.20 -2.53
C TYR A 52 2.03 -6.90 -3.63
N ASP A 53 3.16 -6.31 -4.02
CA ASP A 53 4.15 -6.89 -4.93
C ASP A 53 5.50 -6.79 -4.22
N MET A 54 5.62 -7.46 -3.09
CA MET A 54 6.77 -7.35 -2.18
C MET A 54 8.02 -7.93 -2.84
N LYS A 55 8.73 -7.10 -3.61
CA LYS A 55 9.78 -7.51 -4.56
C LYS A 55 10.88 -8.34 -3.93
N TYR A 56 11.28 -7.95 -2.71
CA TYR A 56 12.36 -8.61 -1.96
C TYR A 56 11.95 -9.90 -1.24
N ALA A 57 10.66 -10.27 -1.28
CA ALA A 57 10.17 -11.60 -0.91
C ALA A 57 10.15 -12.59 -2.09
N THR A 58 10.63 -12.15 -3.26
CA THR A 58 10.77 -12.93 -4.50
C THR A 58 12.18 -12.77 -5.08
N GLU A 59 12.48 -13.42 -6.21
CA GLU A 59 13.72 -13.19 -6.97
C GLU A 59 13.57 -12.11 -8.06
N ASP A 60 12.36 -11.60 -8.29
CA ASP A 60 12.07 -10.50 -9.22
C ASP A 60 12.45 -9.15 -8.60
N ASN A 61 13.76 -8.94 -8.46
CA ASN A 61 14.34 -7.67 -8.00
C ASN A 61 15.79 -7.56 -8.52
N PHE A 62 16.43 -6.41 -8.29
CA PHE A 62 17.80 -6.17 -8.77
C PHE A 62 18.87 -7.05 -8.10
N LEU A 63 18.60 -7.59 -6.90
CA LEU A 63 19.51 -8.50 -6.20
C LEU A 63 19.52 -9.89 -6.83
N LYS A 64 18.50 -10.24 -7.64
CA LYS A 64 18.24 -11.59 -8.16
C LYS A 64 18.22 -12.65 -7.06
N ALA A 65 17.73 -12.26 -5.89
CA ALA A 65 17.67 -13.10 -4.71
C ALA A 65 16.46 -12.73 -3.84
N LYS A 66 15.87 -13.76 -3.22
CA LYS A 66 14.87 -13.59 -2.16
C LYS A 66 15.57 -13.29 -0.83
N VAL A 67 15.27 -12.14 -0.23
CA VAL A 67 15.89 -11.72 1.04
C VAL A 67 14.91 -11.65 2.21
N TYR A 68 13.61 -11.47 1.97
CA TYR A 68 12.56 -11.65 2.98
C TYR A 68 12.02 -13.08 2.96
N ASP A 69 11.68 -13.62 4.13
CA ASP A 69 11.13 -14.98 4.24
C ASP A 69 9.69 -15.06 3.68
N CYS A 70 8.90 -13.99 3.85
CA CYS A 70 7.54 -13.85 3.33
C CYS A 70 7.20 -12.40 2.95
N ALA A 71 6.11 -12.24 2.19
CA ALA A 71 5.63 -10.96 1.64
C ALA A 71 4.76 -10.20 2.66
N GLU A 72 5.39 -9.52 3.61
CA GLU A 72 4.70 -8.69 4.60
C GLU A 72 5.14 -7.23 4.52
N CYS A 73 4.20 -6.30 4.72
CA CYS A 73 4.48 -4.87 4.82
C CYS A 73 4.31 -4.39 6.27
N LEU A 74 5.36 -4.55 7.06
CA LEU A 74 5.41 -3.93 8.38
C LEU A 74 5.82 -2.46 8.25
N LEU A 75 5.24 -1.61 9.09
CA LEU A 75 5.57 -0.19 9.20
C LEU A 75 5.34 0.27 10.65
N ARG A 76 5.87 1.43 11.02
CA ARG A 76 5.46 2.09 12.28
C ARG A 76 3.98 2.46 12.17
N LEU A 77 3.21 2.37 13.26
CA LEU A 77 1.77 2.66 13.27
C LEU A 77 1.45 4.05 12.69
N LYS A 78 2.25 5.08 13.00
CA LYS A 78 2.07 6.41 12.41
C LYS A 78 2.23 6.43 10.88
N THR A 79 3.13 5.60 10.35
CA THR A 79 3.36 5.45 8.91
C THR A 79 2.22 4.70 8.25
N VAL A 80 1.69 3.65 8.89
CA VAL A 80 0.45 2.98 8.43
C VAL A 80 -0.72 3.97 8.36
N LYS A 81 -0.98 4.74 9.42
CA LYS A 81 -2.06 5.74 9.45
C LYS A 81 -1.95 6.75 8.29
N ALA A 82 -0.74 7.26 8.05
CA ALA A 82 -0.48 8.21 6.96
C ALA A 82 -0.67 7.55 5.58
N LEU A 83 -0.17 6.33 5.40
CA LEU A 83 -0.26 5.60 4.13
C LEU A 83 -1.71 5.20 3.79
N VAL A 84 -2.50 4.77 4.79
CA VAL A 84 -3.94 4.51 4.63
C VAL A 84 -4.67 5.78 4.19
N THR A 85 -4.31 6.93 4.73
CA THR A 85 -4.90 8.22 4.32
C THR A 85 -4.49 8.59 2.89
N ALA A 86 -3.23 8.38 2.52
CA ALA A 86 -2.75 8.58 1.15
C ALA A 86 -3.49 7.67 0.15
N ASN A 87 -3.66 6.39 0.48
CA ASN A 87 -4.39 5.44 -0.36
C ASN A 87 -5.86 5.85 -0.55
N LYS A 88 -6.53 6.34 0.51
CA LYS A 88 -7.88 6.89 0.39
C LYS A 88 -7.96 8.07 -0.58
N ASP A 89 -6.92 8.91 -0.65
CA ASP A 89 -6.87 10.01 -1.61
C ASP A 89 -6.63 9.54 -3.05
N PHE A 90 -5.87 8.45 -3.25
CA PHE A 90 -5.75 7.78 -4.55
C PHE A 90 -7.06 7.12 -4.98
N ILE A 91 -7.76 6.45 -4.05
CA ILE A 91 -9.02 5.75 -4.33
C ILE A 91 -10.09 6.72 -4.83
N LYS A 92 -10.19 7.93 -4.24
CA LYS A 92 -11.06 9.02 -4.73
C LYS A 92 -10.77 9.45 -6.17
N LYS A 93 -9.61 9.09 -6.71
CA LYS A 93 -9.15 9.37 -8.07
C LYS A 93 -9.11 8.13 -8.96
N GLY A 94 -9.63 6.99 -8.49
CA GLY A 94 -9.66 5.74 -9.26
C GLY A 94 -8.37 4.94 -9.22
N TYR A 95 -7.53 5.14 -8.19
CA TYR A 95 -6.26 4.43 -8.05
C TYR A 95 -6.10 3.76 -6.68
N LYS A 96 -5.29 2.70 -6.61
CA LYS A 96 -4.84 2.08 -5.35
C LYS A 96 -3.31 2.04 -5.30
N ILE A 97 -2.73 2.13 -4.10
CA ILE A 97 -1.29 1.97 -3.91
C ILE A 97 -0.89 0.52 -4.14
N LYS A 98 0.21 0.34 -4.88
CA LYS A 98 0.96 -0.92 -5.01
C LYS A 98 2.28 -0.81 -4.25
N LEU A 99 2.57 -1.77 -3.38
CA LEU A 99 3.74 -1.80 -2.51
C LEU A 99 4.82 -2.70 -3.07
N TYR A 100 6.06 -2.18 -3.09
CA TYR A 100 7.27 -2.90 -3.46
C TYR A 100 8.14 -3.24 -2.25
N ASP A 101 8.31 -2.29 -1.34
CA ASP A 101 9.04 -2.48 -0.08
C ASP A 101 8.47 -1.60 1.03
N CYS A 102 8.66 -2.04 2.28
CA CYS A 102 8.20 -1.38 3.49
C CYS A 102 9.31 -1.37 4.55
N TYR A 103 9.04 -1.77 5.80
CA TYR A 103 10.08 -1.95 6.80
C TYR A 103 11.09 -3.02 6.37
N ARG A 104 12.36 -2.63 6.37
CA ARG A 104 13.50 -3.52 6.10
C ARG A 104 14.33 -3.67 7.38
N PRO A 105 14.37 -4.84 8.04
CA PRO A 105 15.22 -5.02 9.21
C PRO A 105 16.70 -4.77 8.88
N VAL A 106 17.48 -4.30 9.87
CA VAL A 106 18.93 -4.05 9.67
C VAL A 106 19.67 -5.31 9.20
N SER A 107 19.26 -6.50 9.65
CA SER A 107 19.80 -7.77 9.17
C SER A 107 19.56 -7.99 7.68
N ILE A 108 18.39 -7.61 7.15
CA ILE A 108 18.11 -7.68 5.72
C ILE A 108 18.89 -6.61 4.96
N GLN A 109 19.00 -5.39 5.49
CA GLN A 109 19.85 -4.35 4.89
C GLN A 109 21.31 -4.82 4.73
N LYS A 110 21.85 -5.52 5.73
CA LYS A 110 23.18 -6.14 5.66
C LYS A 110 23.24 -7.21 4.58
N LYS A 111 22.28 -8.13 4.56
CA LYS A 111 22.18 -9.19 3.53
C LYS A 111 22.12 -8.59 2.11
N MET A 112 21.31 -7.56 1.89
CA MET A 112 21.25 -6.85 0.60
C MET A 112 22.61 -6.23 0.23
N PHE A 113 23.29 -5.60 1.19
CA PHE A 113 24.59 -4.96 0.96
C PHE A 113 25.71 -5.99 0.73
N GLU A 114 25.61 -7.19 1.30
CA GLU A 114 26.53 -8.30 1.02
C GLU A 114 26.39 -8.79 -0.44
N ILE A 115 25.16 -8.81 -0.97
CA ILE A 115 24.89 -9.19 -2.36
C ILE A 115 25.32 -8.07 -3.32
N VAL A 116 24.98 -6.81 -3.00
CA VAL A 116 25.31 -5.63 -3.79
C VAL A 116 25.98 -4.58 -2.89
N PRO A 117 27.32 -4.59 -2.74
CA PRO A 117 28.06 -3.68 -1.87
C PRO A 117 28.27 -2.31 -2.54
N ASN A 118 27.19 -1.70 -3.03
CA ASN A 118 27.20 -0.39 -3.67
C ASN A 118 26.29 0.59 -2.91
N PRO A 119 26.85 1.57 -2.17
CA PRO A 119 26.08 2.52 -1.38
C PRO A 119 25.20 3.47 -2.20
N VAL A 120 25.37 3.51 -3.53
CA VAL A 120 24.49 4.23 -4.45
C VAL A 120 23.14 3.52 -4.60
N TYR A 121 23.12 2.18 -4.51
CA TYR A 121 21.91 1.36 -4.74
C TYR A 121 21.35 0.78 -3.44
N VAL A 122 22.24 0.44 -2.51
CA VAL A 122 21.89 -0.16 -1.22
C VAL A 122 22.51 0.66 -0.11
N ALA A 123 21.68 1.34 0.68
CA ALA A 123 22.17 2.17 1.79
C ALA A 123 23.16 1.41 2.69
N ASP A 124 24.28 2.07 3.04
CA ASP A 124 25.30 1.50 3.92
C ASP A 124 24.66 1.10 5.28
N PRO A 125 24.68 -0.20 5.66
CA PRO A 125 24.07 -0.67 6.90
C PRO A 125 24.62 0.01 8.16
N LYS A 126 25.83 0.60 8.13
CA LYS A 126 26.42 1.34 9.25
C LYS A 126 25.66 2.64 9.54
N LYS A 127 25.10 3.28 8.52
CA LYS A 127 24.29 4.50 8.64
C LYS A 127 22.82 4.17 8.87
N GLY A 128 22.38 3.02 8.33
CA GLY A 128 20.98 2.61 8.26
C GLY A 128 20.21 3.44 7.23
N SER A 129 18.94 3.07 7.03
CA SER A 129 18.00 3.74 6.13
C SER A 129 16.69 4.06 6.83
N ILE A 130 15.83 4.87 6.18
CA ILE A 130 14.49 5.13 6.70
C ILE A 130 13.60 3.88 6.60
N HIS A 131 13.86 2.97 5.65
CA HIS A 131 13.26 1.63 5.65
C HIS A 131 13.58 0.90 6.95
N ASN A 132 14.82 0.98 7.48
CA ASN A 132 15.16 0.35 8.77
C ASN A 132 14.47 0.99 9.98
N ARG A 133 13.88 2.17 9.80
CA ARG A 133 13.14 2.90 10.85
C ARG A 133 11.64 2.58 10.81
N GLY A 134 11.17 1.87 9.78
CA GLY A 134 9.75 1.60 9.54
C GLY A 134 8.97 2.82 9.03
N GLY A 135 9.69 3.79 8.47
CA GLY A 135 9.15 5.09 8.07
C GLY A 135 9.17 5.34 6.57
N ALA A 136 9.57 4.37 5.76
CA ALA A 136 9.67 4.48 4.30
C ALA A 136 8.82 3.42 3.61
N VAL A 137 8.38 3.74 2.41
CA VAL A 137 7.73 2.82 1.48
C VAL A 137 8.27 3.04 0.08
N ASP A 138 8.39 1.96 -0.68
CA ASP A 138 8.60 1.99 -2.12
C ASP A 138 7.30 1.57 -2.80
N ILE A 139 6.73 2.44 -3.63
CA ILE A 139 5.38 2.28 -4.15
C ILE A 139 5.22 2.66 -5.61
N SER A 140 4.14 2.15 -6.21
CA SER A 140 3.48 2.68 -7.40
C SER A 140 1.98 2.81 -7.14
N ILE A 141 1.21 3.10 -8.18
CA ILE A 141 -0.26 3.08 -8.14
C ILE A 141 -0.81 2.24 -9.29
N VAL A 142 -1.93 1.56 -9.05
CA VAL A 142 -2.70 0.85 -10.07
C VAL A 142 -4.05 1.53 -10.29
N ASP A 143 -4.58 1.46 -11.50
CA ASP A 143 -5.93 1.91 -11.81
C ASP A 143 -7.01 0.93 -11.29
N THR A 144 -8.27 1.23 -11.57
CA THR A 144 -9.42 0.38 -11.17
C THR A 144 -9.42 -1.01 -11.80
N ASN A 145 -8.69 -1.22 -12.89
CA ASN A 145 -8.56 -2.52 -13.56
C ASN A 145 -7.35 -3.31 -13.03
N GLY A 146 -6.62 -2.76 -12.06
CA GLY A 146 -5.38 -3.34 -11.54
C GLY A 146 -4.18 -3.13 -12.47
N LYS A 147 -4.31 -2.31 -13.52
CA LYS A 147 -3.18 -1.98 -14.38
C LYS A 147 -2.30 -0.96 -13.69
N GLU A 148 -1.02 -1.28 -13.58
CA GLU A 148 -0.05 -0.35 -13.02
C GLU A 148 0.15 0.87 -13.92
N VAL A 149 0.22 2.03 -13.29
CA VAL A 149 0.45 3.31 -13.96
C VAL A 149 1.90 3.38 -14.43
N ASP A 150 2.10 3.79 -15.69
CA ASP A 150 3.44 3.95 -16.24
C ASP A 150 4.17 5.12 -15.58
N MET A 151 5.32 4.79 -14.98
CA MET A 151 6.22 5.73 -14.31
C MET A 151 7.51 5.94 -15.09
N GLY A 152 7.64 5.42 -16.32
CA GLY A 152 8.74 5.64 -17.26
C GLY A 152 9.97 4.77 -17.05
N THR A 153 10.14 4.20 -15.85
CA THR A 153 11.15 3.18 -15.56
C THR A 153 10.53 2.14 -14.64
N PRO A 154 11.02 0.89 -14.63
CA PRO A 154 10.63 -0.06 -13.59
C PRO A 154 11.12 0.41 -12.21
N PHE A 155 10.55 -0.20 -11.16
CA PHE A 155 11.10 -0.17 -9.81
C PHE A 155 12.54 -0.72 -9.79
N ASP A 156 13.37 -0.23 -8.87
CA ASP A 156 14.81 -0.52 -8.77
C ASP A 156 15.63 -0.19 -10.04
N PHE A 157 15.15 0.74 -10.87
CA PHE A 157 15.96 1.30 -11.96
C PHE A 157 16.88 2.40 -11.44
N PHE A 158 18.17 2.12 -11.25
CA PHE A 158 19.13 3.06 -10.65
C PHE A 158 19.76 4.07 -11.63
N GLY A 159 19.10 4.38 -12.74
CA GLY A 159 19.54 5.43 -13.68
C GLY A 159 18.89 6.79 -13.36
N ILE A 160 19.46 7.88 -13.91
CA ILE A 160 18.94 9.24 -13.71
C ILE A 160 17.46 9.39 -14.14
N GLN A 161 16.99 8.51 -15.03
CA GLN A 161 15.61 8.48 -15.51
C GLN A 161 14.60 8.13 -14.41
N ALA A 162 15.01 7.48 -13.31
CA ALA A 162 14.13 7.22 -12.17
C ALA A 162 13.86 8.47 -11.32
N GLY A 163 14.66 9.54 -11.46
CA GLY A 163 14.53 10.73 -10.64
C GLY A 163 13.26 11.53 -10.93
N HIS A 164 12.65 12.10 -9.88
CA HIS A 164 11.48 12.97 -10.01
C HIS A 164 11.73 14.20 -10.90
N ASN A 165 12.99 14.66 -10.97
CA ASN A 165 13.38 15.84 -11.73
C ASN A 165 13.81 15.53 -13.18
N TYR A 166 13.76 14.26 -13.60
CA TYR A 166 14.08 13.88 -14.97
C TYR A 166 12.93 14.21 -15.91
N THR A 167 13.14 15.15 -16.84
CA THR A 167 12.10 15.73 -17.69
C THR A 167 12.01 15.13 -19.09
N LYS A 168 12.94 14.27 -19.50
CA LYS A 168 12.95 13.65 -20.84
C LYS A 168 12.08 12.38 -20.88
N LEU A 169 10.83 12.51 -20.44
CA LEU A 169 9.81 11.45 -20.43
C LEU A 169 8.56 11.94 -21.15
N SER A 170 7.62 11.03 -21.44
CA SER A 170 6.32 11.44 -21.97
C SER A 170 5.57 12.34 -20.99
N ASN A 171 4.71 13.22 -21.52
CA ASN A 171 3.88 14.10 -20.68
C ASN A 171 2.99 13.31 -19.71
N GLU A 172 2.54 12.12 -20.12
CA GLU A 172 1.77 11.19 -19.28
C GLU A 172 2.59 10.74 -18.06
N VAL A 173 3.80 10.22 -18.27
CA VAL A 173 4.69 9.79 -17.18
C VAL A 173 5.02 10.94 -16.23
N LEU A 174 5.31 12.13 -16.76
CA LEU A 174 5.57 13.33 -15.95
C LEU A 174 4.35 13.69 -15.09
N SER A 175 3.15 13.59 -15.65
CA SER A 175 1.89 13.82 -14.92
C SER A 175 1.67 12.77 -13.83
N ASN A 176 1.93 11.49 -14.13
CA ASN A 176 1.79 10.37 -13.20
C ASN A 176 2.72 10.54 -11.99
N ARG A 177 4.02 10.80 -12.23
CA ARG A 177 4.99 11.06 -11.16
C ARG A 177 4.62 12.28 -10.32
N LYS A 178 4.14 13.36 -10.97
CA LYS A 178 3.67 14.57 -10.27
C LYS A 178 2.46 14.28 -9.41
N PHE A 179 1.51 13.48 -9.89
CA PHE A 179 0.33 13.07 -9.15
C PHE A 179 0.69 12.22 -7.92
N LEU A 180 1.50 11.17 -8.11
CA LEU A 180 2.02 10.33 -7.03
C LEU A 180 2.70 11.19 -5.95
N LYS A 181 3.69 11.99 -6.35
CA LYS A 181 4.44 12.87 -5.43
C LYS A 181 3.53 13.85 -4.69
N LYS A 182 2.57 14.47 -5.39
CA LYS A 182 1.63 15.43 -4.79
C LYS A 182 0.79 14.78 -3.70
N VAL A 183 0.20 13.61 -3.95
CA VAL A 183 -0.65 12.92 -2.97
C VAL A 183 0.16 12.45 -1.77
N MET A 184 1.35 11.88 -1.99
CA MET A 184 2.22 11.45 -0.90
C MET A 184 2.68 12.63 -0.03
N ILE A 185 3.11 13.74 -0.64
CA ILE A 185 3.52 14.95 0.10
C ILE A 185 2.38 15.53 0.92
N LYS A 186 1.16 15.58 0.36
CA LYS A 186 -0.04 16.02 1.07
C LYS A 186 -0.29 15.20 2.34
N ASN A 187 0.06 13.91 2.32
CA ASN A 187 -0.14 12.98 3.43
C ASN A 187 1.11 12.84 4.33
N GLY A 188 1.99 13.84 4.33
CA GLY A 188 3.09 13.93 5.30
C GLY A 188 4.37 13.20 4.89
N PHE A 189 4.46 12.71 3.65
CA PHE A 189 5.69 12.11 3.12
C PHE A 189 6.60 13.15 2.46
N ASN A 190 7.88 12.80 2.32
CA ASN A 190 8.86 13.41 1.43
C ASN A 190 9.21 12.41 0.34
N SER A 191 9.32 12.86 -0.91
CA SER A 191 9.90 12.04 -1.99
C SER A 191 11.42 11.96 -1.86
N PHE A 192 12.02 10.90 -2.39
CA PHE A 192 13.45 10.86 -2.66
C PHE A 192 13.71 11.20 -4.13
N ASP A 193 14.51 12.23 -4.40
CA ASP A 193 14.51 12.86 -5.73
C ASP A 193 15.12 11.97 -6.82
N SER A 194 15.97 11.00 -6.49
CA SER A 194 16.55 10.04 -7.44
C SER A 194 15.66 8.82 -7.73
N GLU A 195 14.60 8.60 -6.95
CA GLU A 195 13.77 7.38 -7.01
C GLU A 195 12.28 7.76 -6.94
N TRP A 196 11.57 7.72 -8.07
CA TRP A 196 10.16 8.14 -8.13
C TRP A 196 9.22 7.35 -7.21
N TRP A 197 9.62 6.13 -6.81
CA TRP A 197 8.84 5.20 -6.00
C TRP A 197 9.03 5.41 -4.50
N HIS A 198 10.10 6.07 -4.06
CA HIS A 198 10.50 6.08 -2.65
C HIS A 198 9.96 7.28 -1.87
N TYR A 199 9.28 6.99 -0.76
CA TYR A 199 8.66 8.00 0.10
C TYR A 199 8.94 7.79 1.59
N ASN A 200 9.39 8.85 2.25
CA ASN A 200 9.71 8.87 3.67
C ASN A 200 8.66 9.66 4.46
N LEU A 201 8.07 9.07 5.50
CA LEU A 201 7.24 9.83 6.42
C LEU A 201 8.11 10.83 7.19
N LYS A 202 7.77 12.12 7.11
CA LYS A 202 8.51 13.22 7.75
C LYS A 202 8.73 13.00 9.25
N THR A 203 7.71 12.50 9.95
CA THR A 203 7.74 12.29 11.40
C THR A 203 8.48 11.01 11.81
N ALA A 204 8.92 10.17 10.86
CA ALA A 204 9.69 8.95 11.13
C ALA A 204 11.20 9.11 10.89
N LEU A 205 11.66 10.25 10.34
CA LEU A 205 13.08 10.49 10.01
C LEU A 205 14.02 10.34 11.22
N LYS A 206 13.52 10.69 12.41
CA LYS A 206 14.28 10.64 13.67
C LYS A 206 14.07 9.35 14.47
N ASP A 207 13.24 8.42 14.00
CA ASP A 207 13.01 7.16 14.71
C ASP A 207 14.27 6.31 14.72
N LYS A 208 14.43 5.49 15.77
CA LYS A 208 15.55 4.54 15.84
C LYS A 208 15.40 3.47 14.76
N VAL A 209 16.53 3.06 14.19
CA VAL A 209 16.59 1.85 13.36
C VAL A 209 16.19 0.64 14.20
N SER A 210 15.65 -0.38 13.55
CA SER A 210 15.16 -1.60 14.19
C SER A 210 15.65 -2.84 13.46
N ASN A 211 15.85 -3.91 14.21
CA ASN A 211 16.06 -5.26 13.68
C ASN A 211 14.95 -6.23 14.12
N GLN A 212 13.77 -5.69 14.41
CA GLN A 212 12.59 -6.49 14.70
C GLN A 212 12.33 -7.44 13.53
N LYS A 213 12.12 -8.71 13.85
CA LYS A 213 11.66 -9.71 12.88
C LYS A 213 10.15 -9.86 12.99
N TRP A 214 9.54 -10.39 11.94
CA TRP A 214 8.15 -10.85 11.96
C TRP A 214 8.13 -12.33 11.67
N ASN A 215 7.05 -12.99 12.11
CA ASN A 215 6.80 -14.38 11.77
C ASN A 215 6.11 -14.44 10.41
N CYS A 216 6.49 -15.44 9.64
CA CYS A 216 5.83 -15.84 8.41
C CYS A 216 5.00 -17.06 8.78
N ASP A 217 3.77 -16.82 9.24
CA ASP A 217 2.81 -17.89 9.57
C ASP A 217 2.15 -18.41 8.28
#